data_AF-A0A819TBR8-F1
#
_entry.id   AF-A0A819TBR8-F1
#
_cell.length_a   1.000
_cell.length_b   1.000
_cell.length_c   1.000
_cell.angle_alpha   90.00
_cell.angle_beta   90.00
_cell.angle_gamma   90.00
#
_symmetry.space_group_name_H-M   'P 1'
#
loop_
_entity.id
_entity.type
_entity.pdbx_description
1 polymer ?
#
loop_
_entity_poly.entity_id
_entity_poly.type
_entity_poly.pdbx_seq_one_letter_code
_entity_poly.pdbx_strand_id
1 'polypeptide(L)'
;NWGRDTFISLCALPLLTNRYEEARYLILSYGGCLRHGLIPNLLADGKTARYNSRDAVWWWLYSISSYTCLVSDAGLHDQLLYDVIHEVFLRHIQSLSFRERGTGHSLDSVMSDECLNKKIGIDTKTGFVYGGNRWNFGTWMDKMGSSDKANNKGHPATPRDGSAVKLVGLSRTVIAWIIQMNQEGHYPYDSVETCTGIGGKMKLLFTEWLNKIDENFEKEFWIDETNSSEYVNRRQLYKDTINSSLRWTDFQLRPNFIIAAVILALKQVETILLGKSGIKTLDSSDYNYVGGYVNNDDSYDYKRAHRFNYHNGPEWLWLTGYYIRAKLYWSKQQNDQNILKQTIKHCKKLLTQLMNLFY
;
A
#
# COMPACT_ATOMS: atom_id res chain seq x y z
N ASN A 1 7.35 4.87 16.70
CA ASN A 1 7.50 5.01 15.23
C ASN A 1 6.57 4.06 14.50
N TRP A 2 5.91 4.57 13.46
CA TRP A 2 5.04 3.80 12.57
C TRP A 2 5.78 3.54 11.25
N GLY A 3 6.06 2.27 10.92
CA GLY A 3 6.89 1.90 9.76
C GLY A 3 6.27 2.35 8.45
N ARG A 4 4.96 2.16 8.29
CA ARG A 4 4.22 2.64 7.12
C ARG A 4 4.41 4.13 6.90
N ASP A 5 4.08 4.95 7.90
CA ASP A 5 4.15 6.41 7.82
C ASP A 5 5.60 6.88 7.57
N THR A 6 6.55 6.26 8.27
CA THR A 6 7.99 6.51 8.08
C THR A 6 8.38 6.36 6.62
N PHE A 7 8.04 5.25 5.97
CA PHE A 7 8.47 4.95 4.59
C PHE A 7 7.60 5.57 3.50
N ILE A 8 6.37 5.98 3.81
CA ILE A 8 5.61 6.88 2.93
C ILE A 8 6.28 8.26 2.89
N SER A 9 6.70 8.77 4.05
CA SER A 9 7.28 10.11 4.17
C SER A 9 8.77 10.19 3.84
N LEU A 10 9.51 9.08 3.89
CA LEU A 10 10.96 9.04 3.75
C LEU A 10 11.45 9.72 2.46
N CYS A 11 10.77 9.45 1.32
CA CYS A 11 11.14 10.05 0.05
C CYS A 11 10.99 11.57 0.04
N ALA A 12 9.93 12.11 0.65
CA ALA A 12 9.61 13.53 0.56
C ALA A 12 10.30 14.38 1.62
N LEU A 13 10.45 13.85 2.84
CA LEU A 13 10.96 14.59 3.98
C LEU A 13 12.47 14.44 4.12
N PRO A 14 13.05 13.26 4.38
CA PRO A 14 14.51 13.09 4.36
C PRO A 14 15.19 13.29 3.00
N LEU A 15 14.77 12.57 1.94
CA LEU A 15 15.58 12.52 0.71
C LEU A 15 15.60 13.84 -0.06
N LEU A 16 14.44 14.48 -0.24
CA LEU A 16 14.36 15.77 -0.96
C LEU A 16 14.91 16.96 -0.15
N THR A 17 15.21 16.78 1.14
CA THR A 17 15.88 17.79 1.97
C THR A 17 17.33 17.44 2.27
N ASN A 18 17.90 16.50 1.54
CA ASN A 18 19.30 16.05 1.66
C ASN A 18 19.67 15.46 3.04
N ARG A 19 18.68 15.02 3.83
CA ARG A 19 18.91 14.32 5.11
C ARG A 19 19.11 12.82 4.87
N TYR A 20 20.10 12.49 4.05
CA TYR A 20 20.37 11.11 3.63
C TYR A 20 20.83 10.23 4.79
N GLU A 21 21.62 10.77 5.72
CA GLU A 21 22.06 10.05 6.90
C GLU A 21 20.89 9.60 7.79
N GLU A 22 19.91 10.47 8.05
CA GLU A 22 18.70 10.11 8.79
C GLU A 22 17.88 9.03 8.05
N ALA A 23 17.73 9.19 6.73
CA ALA A 23 17.04 8.19 5.90
C ALA A 23 17.72 6.82 5.98
N ARG A 24 19.06 6.78 5.88
CA ARG A 24 19.88 5.59 6.01
C ARG A 24 19.63 4.89 7.35
N TYR A 25 19.70 5.62 8.46
CA TYR A 25 19.49 5.04 9.78
C TYR A 25 18.08 4.48 9.96
N LEU A 26 17.05 5.15 9.43
CA LEU A 26 15.67 4.64 9.46
C LEU A 26 15.54 3.34 8.66
N ILE A 27 16.11 3.28 7.45
CA ILE A 27 16.11 2.08 6.61
C ILE A 27 16.77 0.90 7.33
N LEU A 28 17.98 1.10 7.86
CA LEU A 28 18.74 0.06 8.54
C LEU A 28 18.06 -0.39 9.84
N SER A 29 17.55 0.54 10.64
CA SER A 29 16.89 0.22 11.93
C SER A 29 15.64 -0.64 11.76
N TYR A 30 14.81 -0.35 10.75
CA TYR A 30 13.66 -1.18 10.44
C TYR A 30 14.05 -2.51 9.78
N GLY A 31 15.10 -2.52 8.96
CA GLY A 31 15.67 -3.76 8.39
C GLY A 31 16.14 -4.73 9.47
N GLY A 32 16.77 -4.23 10.54
CA GLY A 32 17.15 -5.04 11.72
C GLY A 32 15.97 -5.61 12.51
N CYS A 33 14.75 -5.12 12.25
CA CYS A 33 13.51 -5.62 12.83
C CYS A 33 12.68 -6.43 11.81
N LEU A 34 13.26 -6.88 10.69
CA LEU A 34 12.53 -7.72 9.75
C LEU A 34 12.11 -9.02 10.43
N ARG A 35 10.86 -9.42 10.26
CA ARG A 35 10.38 -10.72 10.72
C ARG A 35 9.23 -11.21 9.87
N HIS A 36 9.16 -12.53 9.63
CA HIS A 36 8.10 -13.12 8.80
C HIS A 36 8.07 -12.56 7.36
N GLY A 37 9.19 -11.99 6.89
CA GLY A 37 9.23 -11.25 5.62
C GLY A 37 8.47 -9.92 5.66
N LEU A 38 8.23 -9.37 6.84
CA LEU A 38 7.49 -8.13 7.07
C LEU A 38 8.32 -7.13 7.89
N ILE A 39 8.02 -5.86 7.66
CA ILE A 39 8.48 -4.73 8.47
C ILE A 39 7.35 -4.37 9.45
N PRO A 40 7.65 -4.13 10.74
CA PRO A 40 6.62 -3.85 11.72
C PRO A 40 5.91 -2.51 11.42
N ASN A 41 4.60 -2.46 11.71
CA ASN A 41 3.89 -1.18 11.69
C ASN A 41 4.29 -0.37 12.91
N LEU A 42 4.06 -0.88 14.12
CA LEU A 42 4.54 -0.24 15.34
C LEU A 42 5.93 -0.80 15.65
N LEU A 43 6.96 0.06 15.71
CA LEU A 43 8.32 -0.38 16.03
C LEU A 43 8.57 -0.54 17.54
N ALA A 44 8.04 0.38 18.35
CA ALA A 44 8.20 0.43 19.82
C ALA A 44 9.63 0.10 20.31
N ASP A 45 10.62 0.80 19.77
CA ASP A 45 12.06 0.62 20.03
C ASP A 45 12.57 -0.83 19.86
N GLY A 46 11.91 -1.61 19.00
CA GLY A 46 12.22 -3.01 18.75
C GLY A 46 11.74 -3.99 19.83
N LYS A 47 11.21 -3.51 20.96
CA LYS A 47 10.85 -4.35 22.12
C LYS A 47 9.47 -4.99 21.98
N THR A 48 8.49 -4.24 21.48
CA THR A 48 7.10 -4.68 21.33
C THR A 48 6.59 -4.41 19.92
N ALA A 49 7.45 -4.65 18.92
CA ALA A 49 7.15 -4.41 17.53
C ALA A 49 5.95 -5.24 17.05
N ARG A 50 5.00 -4.61 16.34
CA ARG A 50 3.78 -5.26 15.83
C ARG A 50 3.84 -5.47 14.33
N TYR A 51 3.63 -6.71 13.90
CA TYR A 51 3.70 -7.15 12.50
C TYR A 51 2.31 -7.35 11.91
N ASN A 52 1.43 -6.37 12.14
CA ASN A 52 0.07 -6.35 11.63
C ASN A 52 -0.08 -5.60 10.30
N SER A 53 0.99 -4.95 9.82
CA SER A 53 1.03 -4.29 8.50
C SER A 53 1.61 -5.21 7.44
N ARG A 54 0.89 -5.34 6.33
CA ARG A 54 1.35 -6.01 5.11
C ARG A 54 1.94 -5.03 4.10
N ASP A 55 1.78 -3.73 4.32
CA ASP A 55 2.19 -2.68 3.39
C ASP A 55 3.49 -1.96 3.76
N ALA A 56 3.87 -1.96 5.04
CA ALA A 56 5.09 -1.31 5.52
C ALA A 56 6.35 -1.87 4.84
N VAL A 57 6.41 -3.18 4.60
CA VAL A 57 7.56 -3.82 3.94
C VAL A 57 7.75 -3.35 2.49
N TRP A 58 6.65 -3.18 1.74
CA TRP A 58 6.71 -2.73 0.35
C TRP A 58 7.06 -1.24 0.26
N TRP A 59 6.59 -0.44 1.22
CA TRP A 59 7.05 0.94 1.36
C TRP A 59 8.52 1.05 1.75
N TRP A 60 9.00 0.19 2.66
CA TRP A 60 10.40 0.11 3.03
C TRP A 60 11.28 -0.22 1.83
N LEU A 61 10.94 -1.26 1.05
CA LEU A 61 11.65 -1.61 -0.18
C LEU A 61 11.63 -0.48 -1.21
N TYR A 62 10.48 0.17 -1.43
CA TYR A 62 10.36 1.32 -2.33
C TYR A 62 11.21 2.51 -1.87
N SER A 63 11.31 2.74 -0.55
CA SER A 63 12.19 3.76 0.03
C SER A 63 13.66 3.46 -0.21
N ILE A 64 14.08 2.19 -0.12
CA ILE A 64 15.46 1.79 -0.44
C ILE A 64 15.76 2.07 -1.91
N SER A 65 14.87 1.64 -2.82
CA SER A 65 15.00 1.95 -4.25
C SER A 65 15.15 3.45 -4.50
N SER A 66 14.29 4.25 -3.87
CA SER A 66 14.35 5.73 -3.97
C SER A 66 15.65 6.30 -3.40
N TYR A 67 16.15 5.74 -2.29
CA TYR A 67 17.42 6.13 -1.66
C TYR A 67 18.60 5.86 -2.60
N THR A 68 18.70 4.64 -3.15
CA THR A 68 19.78 4.24 -4.06
C THR A 68 19.78 5.02 -5.37
N CYS A 69 18.62 5.50 -5.84
CA CYS A 69 18.55 6.37 -7.01
C CYS A 69 19.05 7.80 -6.77
N LEU A 70 19.05 8.28 -5.51
CA LEU A 70 19.39 9.66 -5.17
C LEU A 70 20.77 9.81 -4.53
N VAL A 71 21.29 8.76 -3.90
CA VAL A 71 22.54 8.78 -3.15
C VAL A 71 23.57 7.91 -3.88
N SER A 72 24.58 8.55 -4.47
CA SER A 72 25.60 7.89 -5.33
C SER A 72 26.42 6.82 -4.60
N ASP A 73 26.69 7.02 -3.31
CA ASP A 73 27.54 6.13 -2.50
C ASP A 73 26.70 5.19 -1.61
N ALA A 74 25.42 5.00 -1.93
CA ALA A 74 24.53 4.14 -1.16
C ALA A 74 25.08 2.70 -1.08
N GLY A 75 25.27 2.19 0.14
CA GLY A 75 25.70 0.81 0.38
C GLY A 75 27.21 0.56 0.26
N LEU A 76 28.04 1.57 -0.01
CA LEU A 76 29.51 1.40 -0.11
C LEU A 76 30.20 1.20 1.25
N HIS A 77 29.62 1.71 2.34
CA HIS A 77 30.26 1.75 3.66
C HIS A 77 29.42 1.09 4.78
N ASP A 78 28.29 0.49 4.42
CA ASP A 78 27.29 -0.02 5.37
C ASP A 78 27.11 -1.53 5.27
N GLN A 79 26.38 -2.10 6.23
CA GLN A 79 25.98 -3.50 6.19
C GLN A 79 25.12 -3.78 4.95
N LEU A 80 25.47 -4.85 4.24
CA LEU A 80 24.76 -5.31 3.05
C LEU A 80 23.32 -5.72 3.41
N LEU A 81 22.34 -5.10 2.76
CA LEU A 81 20.92 -5.37 2.97
C LEU A 81 20.34 -6.43 2.01
N TYR A 82 21.11 -6.88 1.01
CA TYR A 82 20.55 -7.77 -0.02
C TYR A 82 19.97 -9.06 0.56
N ASP A 83 20.55 -9.62 1.63
CA ASP A 83 20.04 -10.84 2.28
C ASP A 83 18.71 -10.59 2.99
N VAL A 84 18.59 -9.44 3.66
CA VAL A 84 17.37 -9.01 4.35
C VAL A 84 16.25 -8.73 3.34
N ILE A 85 16.60 -8.06 2.24
CA ILE A 85 15.69 -7.82 1.11
C ILE A 85 15.27 -9.16 0.49
N HIS A 86 16.22 -10.07 0.26
CA HIS A 86 15.96 -11.37 -0.33
C HIS A 86 15.05 -12.23 0.55
N GLU A 87 15.21 -12.16 1.88
CA GLU A 87 14.31 -12.83 2.82
C GLU A 87 12.85 -12.37 2.62
N VAL A 88 12.59 -11.07 2.37
CA VAL A 88 11.22 -10.60 2.08
C VAL A 88 10.62 -11.38 0.92
N PHE A 89 11.34 -11.49 -0.20
CA PHE A 89 10.83 -12.16 -1.39
C PHE A 89 10.65 -13.66 -1.16
N LEU A 90 11.62 -14.31 -0.50
CA LEU A 90 11.55 -15.72 -0.14
C LEU A 90 10.31 -16.04 0.69
N ARG A 91 10.04 -15.25 1.74
CA ARG A 91 8.89 -15.46 2.63
C ARG A 91 7.55 -15.23 1.93
N HIS A 92 7.47 -14.26 1.02
CA HIS A 92 6.26 -14.02 0.24
C HIS A 92 6.03 -15.14 -0.79
N ILE A 93 7.06 -15.64 -1.45
CA ILE A 93 6.91 -16.77 -2.39
C ILE A 93 6.52 -18.06 -1.68
N GLN A 94 7.02 -18.27 -0.45
CA GLN A 94 6.60 -19.38 0.42
C GLN A 94 5.13 -19.32 0.87
N SER A 95 4.41 -18.20 0.62
CA SER A 95 3.03 -18.00 1.05
C SER A 95 2.84 -18.24 2.56
N LEU A 96 3.54 -17.46 3.38
CA LEU A 96 3.57 -17.63 4.82
C LEU A 96 2.20 -17.37 5.48
N SER A 97 1.77 -18.31 6.32
CA SER A 97 0.68 -18.15 7.28
C SER A 97 1.23 -18.23 8.69
N PHE A 98 0.89 -17.26 9.53
CA PHE A 98 1.39 -17.21 10.91
C PHE A 98 0.36 -16.54 11.83
N ARG A 99 0.50 -16.77 13.14
CA ARG A 99 -0.28 -16.09 14.15
C ARG A 99 0.58 -15.03 14.83
N GLU A 100 0.07 -13.80 14.95
CA GLU A 100 0.78 -12.70 15.61
C GLU A 100 1.15 -13.13 17.05
N ARG A 101 2.41 -12.93 17.45
CA ARG A 101 2.88 -13.33 18.80
C ARG A 101 2.57 -12.24 19.82
N GLY A 102 2.37 -12.63 21.07
CA GLY A 102 2.17 -11.72 22.19
C GLY A 102 0.76 -11.15 22.31
N THR A 103 -0.12 -11.44 21.36
CA THR A 103 -1.47 -10.88 21.28
C THR A 103 -2.48 -11.77 22.01
N GLY A 104 -2.73 -11.43 23.27
CA GLY A 104 -4.00 -11.70 23.95
C GLY A 104 -4.74 -10.38 24.23
N HIS A 105 -5.84 -10.42 24.99
CA HIS A 105 -6.60 -9.22 25.40
C HIS A 105 -5.75 -8.13 26.10
N SER A 106 -4.52 -8.44 26.52
CA SER A 106 -3.56 -7.51 27.11
C SER A 106 -2.94 -6.50 26.14
N LEU A 107 -2.89 -6.78 24.83
CA LEU A 107 -2.28 -5.86 23.83
C LEU A 107 -3.28 -5.12 22.95
N ASP A 108 -4.43 -5.74 22.64
CA ASP A 108 -5.44 -5.13 21.77
C ASP A 108 -6.82 -5.71 22.12
N SER A 109 -7.55 -5.01 22.98
CA SER A 109 -8.83 -5.48 23.56
C SER A 109 -9.98 -5.57 22.55
N VAL A 110 -9.76 -5.09 21.31
CA VAL A 110 -10.79 -5.04 20.27
C VAL A 110 -10.56 -6.04 19.15
N MET A 111 -9.39 -6.69 19.04
CA MET A 111 -9.13 -7.67 17.97
C MET A 111 -9.83 -9.00 18.23
N SER A 112 -10.45 -9.57 17.19
CA SER A 112 -10.95 -10.95 17.23
C SER A 112 -9.81 -11.97 17.16
N ASP A 113 -10.08 -13.23 17.52
CA ASP A 113 -9.11 -14.32 17.45
C ASP A 113 -8.58 -14.53 16.01
N GLU A 114 -9.50 -14.49 15.05
CA GLU A 114 -9.21 -14.65 13.62
C GLU A 114 -8.33 -13.52 13.09
N CYS A 115 -8.40 -12.34 13.71
CA CYS A 115 -7.55 -11.21 13.36
C CYS A 115 -6.07 -11.50 13.63
N LEU A 116 -5.76 -12.38 14.59
CA LEU A 116 -4.38 -12.74 14.92
C LEU A 116 -3.72 -13.60 13.84
N ASN A 117 -4.53 -14.32 13.06
CA ASN A 117 -4.05 -15.13 11.96
C ASN A 117 -3.77 -14.21 10.77
N LYS A 118 -2.52 -14.22 10.29
CA LYS A 118 -2.04 -13.43 9.17
C LYS A 118 -1.62 -14.37 8.04
N LYS A 119 -1.85 -13.92 6.82
CA LYS A 119 -1.38 -14.56 5.60
C LYS A 119 -0.70 -13.52 4.72
N ILE A 120 0.40 -13.89 4.10
CA ILE A 120 1.05 -13.13 3.03
C ILE A 120 1.48 -14.10 1.94
N GLY A 121 1.52 -13.64 0.71
CA GLY A 121 2.02 -14.48 -0.37
C GLY A 121 2.11 -13.79 -1.71
N ILE A 122 2.64 -14.51 -2.69
CA ILE A 122 2.57 -14.17 -4.11
C ILE A 122 1.68 -15.18 -4.81
N ASP A 123 0.71 -14.70 -5.58
CA ASP A 123 -0.02 -15.54 -6.50
C ASP A 123 0.88 -15.84 -7.70
N THR A 124 1.33 -17.09 -7.84
CA THR A 124 2.29 -17.50 -8.88
C THR A 124 1.71 -17.46 -10.29
N LYS A 125 0.39 -17.34 -10.45
CA LYS A 125 -0.26 -17.15 -11.75
C LYS A 125 -0.15 -15.71 -12.21
N THR A 126 -0.52 -14.77 -11.34
CA THR A 126 -0.60 -13.33 -11.66
C THR A 126 0.65 -12.54 -11.28
N GLY A 127 1.52 -13.09 -10.42
CA GLY A 127 2.63 -12.38 -9.79
C GLY A 127 2.18 -11.41 -8.68
N PHE A 128 0.90 -11.33 -8.34
CA PHE A 128 0.41 -10.33 -7.39
C PHE A 128 0.73 -10.68 -5.94
N VAL A 129 1.15 -9.67 -5.19
CA VAL A 129 1.23 -9.75 -3.73
C VAL A 129 -0.17 -9.80 -3.13
N TYR A 130 -0.47 -10.86 -2.38
CA TYR A 130 -1.72 -11.03 -1.67
C TYR A 130 -1.50 -11.24 -0.17
N GLY A 131 -2.56 -11.11 0.62
CA GLY A 131 -2.51 -11.43 2.04
C GLY A 131 -3.69 -10.93 2.82
N GLY A 132 -3.64 -11.16 4.13
CA GLY A 132 -4.71 -10.83 5.07
C GLY A 132 -5.89 -11.80 5.01
N ASN A 133 -6.94 -11.43 5.75
CA ASN A 133 -8.26 -12.03 5.73
C ASN A 133 -9.30 -10.94 6.08
N ARG A 134 -10.60 -11.26 6.04
CA ARG A 134 -11.69 -10.33 6.34
C ARG A 134 -11.63 -9.63 7.71
N TRP A 135 -10.89 -10.21 8.65
CA TRP A 135 -10.74 -9.72 10.02
C TRP A 135 -9.47 -8.90 10.19
N ASN A 136 -8.60 -8.84 9.18
CA ASN A 136 -7.35 -8.08 9.20
C ASN A 136 -7.53 -6.66 8.65
N PHE A 137 -6.60 -5.79 9.04
CA PHE A 137 -6.54 -4.38 8.68
C PHE A 137 -5.10 -3.99 8.28
N GLY A 138 -4.44 -4.86 7.50
CA GLY A 138 -2.99 -4.76 7.29
C GLY A 138 -2.51 -3.69 6.31
N THR A 139 -3.41 -2.87 5.75
CA THR A 139 -3.05 -1.77 4.85
C THR A 139 -3.31 -0.43 5.52
N TRP A 140 -2.75 0.68 5.02
CA TRP A 140 -2.96 2.05 5.55
C TRP A 140 -4.41 2.42 5.91
N MET A 141 -5.39 1.81 5.25
CA MET A 141 -6.79 1.90 5.67
C MET A 141 -7.05 0.89 6.79
N ASP A 142 -6.54 1.16 7.99
CA ASP A 142 -6.32 0.16 9.06
C ASP A 142 -7.29 0.26 10.26
N LYS A 143 -8.41 0.94 10.10
CA LYS A 143 -9.35 1.14 11.20
C LYS A 143 -10.03 -0.16 11.64
N MET A 144 -9.71 -0.60 12.85
CA MET A 144 -10.47 -1.62 13.59
C MET A 144 -11.63 -0.98 14.37
N GLY A 145 -12.83 -1.53 14.21
CA GLY A 145 -14.02 -1.14 14.96
C GLY A 145 -13.89 -1.47 16.44
N SER A 146 -14.51 -0.66 17.28
CA SER A 146 -14.27 -0.68 18.74
C SER A 146 -15.48 -0.27 19.58
N SER A 147 -16.67 -0.11 18.97
CA SER A 147 -17.90 0.20 19.68
C SER A 147 -18.69 -1.08 19.91
N ASP A 148 -18.83 -1.48 21.17
CA ASP A 148 -19.79 -2.51 21.59
C ASP A 148 -21.22 -2.04 21.32
N LYS A 149 -21.50 -0.76 21.60
CA LYS A 149 -22.82 -0.12 21.47
C LYS A 149 -23.36 -0.15 20.04
N ALA A 150 -22.51 0.15 19.05
CA ALA A 150 -22.87 0.09 17.63
C ALA A 150 -22.64 -1.29 17.00
N ASN A 151 -22.24 -2.29 17.80
CA ASN A 151 -21.95 -3.66 17.37
C ASN A 151 -20.88 -3.76 16.27
N ASN A 152 -19.88 -2.87 16.27
CA ASN A 152 -18.80 -2.86 15.26
C ASN A 152 -17.43 -3.29 15.82
N LYS A 153 -17.33 -3.58 17.12
CA LYS A 153 -16.08 -4.04 17.76
C LYS A 153 -15.55 -5.32 17.13
N GLY A 154 -14.25 -5.35 16.84
CA GLY A 154 -13.60 -6.51 16.22
C GLY A 154 -13.81 -6.66 14.72
N HIS A 155 -14.61 -5.79 14.11
CA HIS A 155 -14.77 -5.72 12.66
C HIS A 155 -13.86 -4.63 12.08
N PRO A 156 -12.96 -4.96 11.14
CA PRO A 156 -12.27 -3.94 10.36
C PRO A 156 -13.27 -3.14 9.52
N ALA A 157 -13.09 -1.82 9.48
CA ALA A 157 -13.93 -0.95 8.64
C ALA A 157 -13.64 -1.07 7.15
N THR A 158 -12.40 -1.42 6.83
CA THR A 158 -11.86 -1.52 5.47
C THR A 158 -10.88 -2.68 5.38
N PRO A 159 -11.35 -3.94 5.54
CA PRO A 159 -10.49 -5.07 5.23
C PRO A 159 -10.11 -5.01 3.76
N ARG A 160 -8.81 -5.15 3.49
CA ARG A 160 -8.22 -5.09 2.13
C ARG A 160 -7.32 -6.30 1.92
N ASP A 161 -7.89 -7.47 2.22
CA ASP A 161 -7.28 -8.74 1.96
C ASP A 161 -7.32 -9.10 0.47
N GLY A 162 -6.65 -10.19 0.10
CA GLY A 162 -6.33 -10.45 -1.30
C GLY A 162 -5.22 -9.52 -1.80
N SER A 163 -5.26 -9.15 -3.07
CA SER A 163 -4.25 -8.33 -3.73
C SER A 163 -4.68 -6.88 -3.82
N ALA A 164 -4.14 -6.00 -2.96
CA ALA A 164 -4.45 -4.58 -2.99
C ALA A 164 -3.69 -3.88 -4.11
N VAL A 165 -4.37 -3.04 -4.90
CA VAL A 165 -3.80 -2.39 -6.10
C VAL A 165 -2.48 -1.67 -5.82
N LYS A 166 -2.39 -0.95 -4.69
CA LYS A 166 -1.18 -0.24 -4.29
C LYS A 166 0.01 -1.18 -4.04
N LEU A 167 -0.23 -2.37 -3.51
CA LEU A 167 0.84 -3.32 -3.16
C LEU A 167 1.37 -4.00 -4.40
N VAL A 168 0.48 -4.34 -5.34
CA VAL A 168 0.88 -4.85 -6.65
C VAL A 168 1.71 -3.81 -7.40
N GLY A 169 1.29 -2.53 -7.38
CA GLY A 169 2.06 -1.44 -7.98
C GLY A 169 3.43 -1.24 -7.33
N LEU A 170 3.50 -1.20 -5.99
CA LEU A 170 4.77 -1.09 -5.27
C LEU A 170 5.68 -2.29 -5.51
N SER A 171 5.14 -3.51 -5.46
CA SER A 171 5.93 -4.72 -5.70
C SER A 171 6.48 -4.76 -7.11
N ARG A 172 5.70 -4.35 -8.12
CA ARG A 172 6.16 -4.21 -9.50
C ARG A 172 7.38 -3.29 -9.59
N THR A 173 7.30 -2.09 -9.00
CA THR A 173 8.42 -1.13 -9.00
C THR A 173 9.65 -1.68 -8.29
N VAL A 174 9.46 -2.33 -7.13
CA VAL A 174 10.56 -2.94 -6.38
C VAL A 174 11.21 -4.07 -7.17
N ILE A 175 10.45 -4.96 -7.81
CA ILE A 175 11.00 -6.06 -8.60
C ILE A 175 11.77 -5.52 -9.80
N ALA A 176 11.24 -4.51 -10.50
CA ALA A 176 11.96 -3.86 -11.59
C ALA A 176 13.30 -3.26 -11.13
N TRP A 177 13.31 -2.61 -9.96
CA TRP A 177 14.54 -2.10 -9.35
C TRP A 177 15.52 -3.22 -8.99
N ILE A 178 15.06 -4.34 -8.43
CA ILE A 178 15.93 -5.49 -8.11
C ILE A 178 16.56 -6.08 -9.37
N ILE A 179 15.82 -6.20 -10.47
CA ILE A 179 16.37 -6.65 -11.76
C ILE A 179 17.49 -5.72 -12.22
N GLN A 180 17.27 -4.40 -12.14
CA GLN A 180 18.29 -3.41 -12.47
C GLN A 180 19.53 -3.55 -11.57
N MET A 181 19.35 -3.64 -10.25
CA MET A 181 20.47 -3.80 -9.30
C MET A 181 21.24 -5.10 -9.55
N ASN A 182 20.57 -6.18 -9.97
CA ASN A 182 21.24 -7.42 -10.34
C ASN A 182 22.06 -7.27 -11.63
N GLN A 183 21.52 -6.61 -12.66
CA GLN A 183 22.24 -6.33 -13.91
C GLN A 183 23.45 -5.43 -13.71
N GLU A 184 23.39 -4.50 -12.76
CA GLU A 184 24.49 -3.60 -12.38
C GLU A 184 25.50 -4.26 -11.42
N GLY A 185 25.24 -5.49 -10.96
CA GLY A 185 26.13 -6.23 -10.06
C GLY A 185 26.02 -5.86 -8.57
N HIS A 186 25.04 -5.04 -8.20
CA HIS A 186 24.78 -4.61 -6.82
C HIS A 186 23.87 -5.57 -6.02
N TYR A 187 23.17 -6.48 -6.70
CA TYR A 187 22.30 -7.48 -6.07
C TYR A 187 22.62 -8.88 -6.59
N PRO A 188 23.00 -9.85 -5.73
CA PRO A 188 23.60 -11.11 -6.19
C PRO A 188 22.59 -12.15 -6.70
N TYR A 189 21.27 -11.90 -6.57
CA TYR A 189 20.24 -12.88 -6.91
C TYR A 189 19.42 -12.46 -8.13
N ASP A 190 19.25 -13.37 -9.09
CA ASP A 190 18.39 -13.22 -10.28
C ASP A 190 16.98 -13.80 -10.09
N SER A 191 16.79 -14.57 -9.02
CA SER A 191 15.63 -15.39 -8.76
C SER A 191 15.45 -15.62 -7.27
N VAL A 192 14.29 -16.16 -6.91
CA VAL A 192 14.00 -16.66 -5.57
C VAL A 192 13.70 -18.14 -5.66
N GLU A 193 14.34 -18.92 -4.79
CA GLU A 193 14.21 -20.38 -4.76
C GLU A 193 13.61 -20.84 -3.43
N THR A 194 12.59 -21.69 -3.48
CA THR A 194 12.00 -22.30 -2.28
C THR A 194 11.63 -23.76 -2.51
N CYS A 195 11.61 -24.53 -1.42
CA CYS A 195 11.00 -25.86 -1.43
C CYS A 195 9.48 -25.72 -1.30
N THR A 196 8.74 -26.49 -2.10
CA THR A 196 7.30 -26.69 -1.94
C THR A 196 7.05 -27.83 -0.94
N GLY A 197 5.88 -27.84 -0.30
CA GLY A 197 5.56 -28.81 0.75
C GLY A 197 5.58 -30.29 0.32
N ILE A 198 5.68 -30.58 -0.98
CA ILE A 198 5.74 -31.94 -1.56
C ILE A 198 7.19 -32.29 -1.98
N GLY A 199 8.21 -31.57 -1.49
CA GLY A 199 9.61 -31.81 -1.83
C GLY A 199 10.04 -31.33 -3.22
N GLY A 200 9.15 -30.62 -3.94
CA GLY A 200 9.51 -29.96 -5.20
C GLY A 200 10.31 -28.68 -4.94
N LYS A 201 11.22 -28.32 -5.83
CA LYS A 201 11.84 -26.99 -5.81
C LYS A 201 11.08 -26.07 -6.75
N MET A 202 10.79 -24.86 -6.29
CA MET A 202 10.24 -23.78 -7.10
C MET A 202 11.30 -22.69 -7.20
N LYS A 203 11.61 -22.30 -8.43
CA LYS A 203 12.47 -21.15 -8.75
C LYS A 203 11.62 -20.17 -9.54
N LEU A 204 11.60 -18.91 -9.12
CA LEU A 204 10.95 -17.82 -9.84
C LEU A 204 11.99 -16.75 -10.13
N LEU A 205 12.29 -16.51 -11.41
CA LEU A 205 13.15 -15.40 -11.83
C LEU A 205 12.44 -14.08 -11.54
N PHE A 206 13.19 -13.04 -11.13
CA PHE A 206 12.59 -11.72 -10.92
C PHE A 206 12.02 -11.14 -12.22
N THR A 207 12.65 -11.42 -13.36
CA THR A 207 12.14 -11.05 -14.69
C THR A 207 10.82 -11.74 -15.02
N GLU A 208 10.70 -13.04 -14.73
CA GLU A 208 9.45 -13.78 -14.89
C GLU A 208 8.35 -13.23 -13.97
N TRP A 209 8.70 -12.92 -12.72
CA TRP A 209 7.76 -12.33 -11.76
C TRP A 209 7.26 -10.96 -12.25
N LEU A 210 8.15 -10.08 -12.72
CA LEU A 210 7.76 -8.79 -13.29
C LEU A 210 6.81 -8.96 -14.49
N ASN A 211 7.14 -9.86 -15.41
CA ASN A 211 6.32 -10.13 -16.59
C ASN A 211 4.91 -10.60 -16.21
N LYS A 212 4.80 -11.50 -15.22
CA LYS A 212 3.48 -11.95 -14.72
C LYS A 212 2.66 -10.76 -14.21
N ILE A 213 3.25 -9.85 -13.44
CA ILE A 213 2.53 -8.67 -12.96
C ILE A 213 2.07 -7.83 -14.16
N ASP A 214 2.97 -7.54 -15.10
CA ASP A 214 2.69 -6.66 -16.25
C ASP A 214 1.59 -7.22 -17.16
N GLU A 215 1.61 -8.53 -17.42
CA GLU A 215 0.64 -9.20 -18.28
C GLU A 215 -0.75 -9.32 -17.66
N ASN A 216 -0.86 -9.29 -16.33
CA ASN A 216 -2.12 -9.54 -15.62
C ASN A 216 -2.69 -8.29 -14.94
N PHE A 217 -1.89 -7.27 -14.64
CA PHE A 217 -2.33 -6.09 -13.87
C PHE A 217 -3.59 -5.46 -14.46
N GLU A 218 -3.54 -5.09 -15.73
CA GLU A 218 -4.67 -4.44 -16.41
C GLU A 218 -5.87 -5.39 -16.51
N LYS A 219 -5.64 -6.65 -16.91
CA LYS A 219 -6.71 -7.65 -17.10
C LYS A 219 -7.52 -7.90 -15.83
N GLU A 220 -6.84 -7.92 -14.68
CA GLU A 220 -7.47 -8.25 -13.41
C GLU A 220 -8.09 -7.00 -12.74
N PHE A 221 -7.37 -5.88 -12.72
CA PHE A 221 -7.80 -4.68 -12.00
C PHE A 221 -8.73 -3.77 -12.80
N TRP A 222 -8.63 -3.71 -14.12
CA TRP A 222 -9.49 -2.84 -14.93
C TRP A 222 -10.93 -3.34 -14.95
N ILE A 223 -11.88 -2.43 -14.74
CA ILE A 223 -13.30 -2.68 -14.90
C ILE A 223 -13.71 -2.08 -16.24
N ASP A 224 -13.79 -2.91 -17.28
CA ASP A 224 -14.28 -2.47 -18.59
C ASP A 224 -15.80 -2.27 -18.63
N GLU A 225 -16.30 -1.78 -19.77
CA GLU A 225 -17.73 -1.55 -20.01
C GLU A 225 -18.57 -2.83 -20.00
N THR A 226 -17.95 -3.96 -20.34
CA THR A 226 -18.62 -5.26 -20.48
C THR A 226 -18.69 -6.05 -19.17
N ASN A 227 -18.03 -5.57 -18.11
CA ASN A 227 -18.00 -6.26 -16.83
C ASN A 227 -19.43 -6.39 -16.25
N SER A 228 -19.89 -7.63 -16.11
CA SER A 228 -21.24 -8.00 -15.71
C SER A 228 -21.35 -8.39 -14.23
N SER A 229 -20.28 -8.25 -13.44
CA SER A 229 -20.34 -8.57 -12.02
C SER A 229 -21.36 -7.68 -11.29
N GLU A 230 -22.20 -8.31 -10.47
CA GLU A 230 -23.21 -7.63 -9.63
C GLU A 230 -22.59 -6.63 -8.63
N TYR A 231 -21.28 -6.72 -8.39
CA TYR A 231 -20.55 -5.87 -7.45
C TYR A 231 -20.05 -4.56 -8.07
N VAL A 232 -20.16 -4.39 -9.39
CA VAL A 232 -19.65 -3.20 -10.09
C VAL A 232 -20.48 -1.97 -9.73
N ASN A 233 -19.88 -1.03 -8.99
CA ASN A 233 -20.47 0.29 -8.76
C ASN A 233 -20.21 1.22 -9.96
N ARG A 234 -18.99 1.23 -10.49
CA ARG A 234 -18.58 2.07 -11.62
C ARG A 234 -17.63 1.32 -12.55
N ARG A 235 -17.65 1.68 -13.83
CA ARG A 235 -16.81 1.14 -14.91
C ARG A 235 -15.75 2.16 -15.33
N GLN A 236 -14.82 1.71 -16.17
CA GLN A 236 -13.66 2.47 -16.64
C GLN A 236 -12.78 2.98 -15.49
N LEU A 237 -12.51 2.10 -14.54
CA LEU A 237 -11.65 2.38 -13.39
C LEU A 237 -10.96 1.11 -12.90
N TYR A 238 -10.02 1.28 -11.98
CA TYR A 238 -9.32 0.17 -11.34
C TYR A 238 -10.00 -0.25 -10.04
N LYS A 239 -10.22 -1.55 -9.91
CA LYS A 239 -10.55 -2.22 -8.64
C LYS A 239 -9.56 -1.82 -7.55
N ASP A 240 -10.03 -1.75 -6.31
CA ASP A 240 -9.17 -1.44 -5.17
C ASP A 240 -8.36 -2.67 -4.69
N THR A 241 -9.01 -3.84 -4.76
CA THR A 241 -8.42 -5.15 -4.44
C THR A 241 -8.84 -6.20 -5.49
N ILE A 242 -8.12 -7.31 -5.52
CA ILE A 242 -8.50 -8.53 -6.25
C ILE A 242 -8.58 -9.65 -5.24
N ASN A 243 -9.65 -10.44 -5.32
CA ASN A 243 -9.85 -11.60 -4.45
C ASN A 243 -9.93 -11.25 -2.96
N SER A 244 -10.52 -10.09 -2.63
CA SER A 244 -10.97 -9.83 -1.26
C SER A 244 -12.00 -10.87 -0.84
N SER A 245 -11.96 -11.25 0.44
CA SER A 245 -12.99 -12.07 1.07
C SER A 245 -14.40 -11.45 0.98
N LEU A 246 -14.49 -10.12 0.98
CA LEU A 246 -15.73 -9.38 0.74
C LEU A 246 -15.72 -8.90 -0.72
N ARG A 247 -16.30 -9.68 -1.63
CA ARG A 247 -16.16 -9.47 -3.09
C ARG A 247 -16.52 -8.08 -3.59
N TRP A 248 -17.50 -7.42 -2.98
CA TRP A 248 -17.88 -6.05 -3.35
C TRP A 248 -16.80 -5.00 -3.03
N THR A 249 -15.88 -5.26 -2.08
CA THR A 249 -14.80 -4.31 -1.78
C THR A 249 -13.79 -4.20 -2.91
N ASP A 250 -13.63 -5.27 -3.73
CA ASP A 250 -12.78 -5.25 -4.93
C ASP A 250 -13.20 -4.10 -5.86
N PHE A 251 -14.50 -3.85 -6.00
CA PHE A 251 -15.06 -2.94 -6.99
C PHE A 251 -15.31 -1.51 -6.47
N GLN A 252 -14.87 -1.20 -5.25
CA GLN A 252 -15.00 0.15 -4.70
C GLN A 252 -14.02 1.11 -5.36
N LEU A 253 -14.54 2.25 -5.85
CA LEU A 253 -13.68 3.34 -6.30
C LEU A 253 -13.02 4.00 -5.08
N ARG A 254 -11.72 3.73 -4.92
CA ARG A 254 -10.85 4.27 -3.88
C ARG A 254 -9.60 4.87 -4.48
N PRO A 255 -8.92 5.80 -3.78
CA PRO A 255 -7.77 6.49 -4.35
C PRO A 255 -6.48 5.66 -4.41
N ASN A 256 -6.48 4.41 -3.95
CA ASN A 256 -5.24 3.64 -3.77
C ASN A 256 -4.49 3.34 -5.07
N PHE A 257 -5.18 3.27 -6.21
CA PHE A 257 -4.55 3.01 -7.51
C PHE A 257 -3.62 4.15 -7.96
N ILE A 258 -3.77 5.37 -7.42
CA ILE A 258 -2.87 6.49 -7.74
C ILE A 258 -1.43 6.22 -7.28
N ILE A 259 -1.26 5.38 -6.25
CA ILE A 259 0.05 4.95 -5.75
C ILE A 259 0.73 4.02 -6.75
N ALA A 260 -0.05 3.19 -7.46
CA ALA A 260 0.42 2.38 -8.57
C ALA A 260 0.64 3.21 -9.85
N ALA A 261 0.46 4.54 -9.79
CA ALA A 261 0.69 5.51 -10.86
C ALA A 261 -0.09 5.23 -12.15
N VAL A 262 -1.32 4.74 -12.05
CA VAL A 262 -2.08 4.32 -13.23
C VAL A 262 -2.80 5.49 -13.91
N ILE A 263 -2.57 5.69 -15.21
CA ILE A 263 -3.01 6.89 -15.95
C ILE A 263 -4.52 6.94 -16.23
N LEU A 264 -5.11 5.81 -16.63
CA LEU A 264 -6.44 5.78 -17.27
C LEU A 264 -7.57 6.29 -16.35
N ALA A 265 -7.37 6.25 -15.04
CA ALA A 265 -8.37 6.65 -14.05
C ALA A 265 -8.08 8.00 -13.36
N LEU A 266 -7.07 8.77 -13.77
CA LEU A 266 -6.71 10.04 -13.10
C LEU A 266 -7.79 11.13 -13.23
N LYS A 267 -8.55 11.11 -14.33
CA LYS A 267 -9.67 12.04 -14.51
C LYS A 267 -10.78 11.78 -13.50
N GLN A 268 -11.07 10.50 -13.22
CA GLN A 268 -12.07 10.07 -12.24
C GLN A 268 -11.65 10.45 -10.81
N VAL A 269 -10.35 10.42 -10.50
CA VAL A 269 -9.86 10.98 -9.22
C VAL A 269 -10.24 12.45 -9.13
N GLU A 270 -9.93 13.24 -10.16
CA GLU A 270 -10.19 14.69 -10.18
C GLU A 270 -11.68 15.03 -10.07
N THR A 271 -12.55 14.27 -10.74
CA THR A 271 -13.99 14.57 -10.79
C THR A 271 -14.79 13.98 -9.62
N ILE A 272 -14.37 12.84 -9.05
CA ILE A 272 -15.14 12.09 -8.06
C ILE A 272 -14.50 12.15 -6.67
N LEU A 273 -13.20 11.86 -6.59
CA LEU A 273 -12.51 11.65 -5.32
C LEU A 273 -11.82 12.90 -4.78
N LEU A 274 -11.41 13.84 -5.64
CA LEU A 274 -10.74 15.06 -5.20
C LEU A 274 -11.73 15.90 -4.37
N GLY A 275 -11.34 16.17 -3.14
CA GLY A 275 -12.09 16.92 -2.16
C GLY A 275 -11.54 18.33 -1.98
N LYS A 276 -12.04 19.04 -0.98
CA LYS A 276 -11.58 20.41 -0.68
C LYS A 276 -10.21 20.41 0.01
N SER A 277 -9.99 19.44 0.89
CA SER A 277 -8.87 19.33 1.83
C SER A 277 -7.95 18.13 1.56
N GLY A 278 -8.33 17.24 0.64
CA GLY A 278 -7.57 16.06 0.29
C GLY A 278 -8.30 15.20 -0.73
N ILE A 279 -7.99 13.91 -0.77
CA ILE A 279 -8.69 12.95 -1.63
C ILE A 279 -9.60 12.07 -0.77
N LYS A 280 -10.89 11.99 -1.12
CA LYS A 280 -11.87 11.13 -0.47
C LYS A 280 -11.39 9.67 -0.52
N THR A 281 -11.51 8.99 0.62
CA THR A 281 -11.07 7.59 0.75
C THR A 281 -12.02 6.57 0.13
N LEU A 282 -13.23 6.99 -0.19
CA LEU A 282 -14.25 6.20 -0.86
C LEU A 282 -15.12 7.15 -1.70
N ASP A 283 -15.60 6.65 -2.84
CA ASP A 283 -16.58 7.32 -3.69
C ASP A 283 -17.88 7.62 -2.94
N SER A 284 -18.39 8.84 -3.09
CA SER A 284 -19.58 9.32 -2.40
C SER A 284 -20.89 8.66 -2.83
N SER A 285 -20.92 7.97 -3.98
CA SER A 285 -22.10 7.17 -4.38
C SER A 285 -22.14 5.78 -3.74
N ASP A 286 -21.07 5.34 -3.08
CA ASP A 286 -21.02 4.03 -2.43
C ASP A 286 -21.89 4.01 -1.18
N TYR A 287 -22.63 2.91 -0.95
CA TYR A 287 -23.48 2.74 0.21
C TYR A 287 -22.73 2.89 1.54
N ASN A 288 -21.44 2.56 1.58
CA ASN A 288 -20.60 2.65 2.77
C ASN A 288 -19.95 4.02 2.96
N TYR A 289 -20.19 4.99 2.07
CA TYR A 289 -19.63 6.32 2.18
C TYR A 289 -20.21 7.10 3.38
N VAL A 290 -19.30 7.58 4.22
CA VAL A 290 -19.57 8.41 5.39
C VAL A 290 -18.44 9.44 5.53
N GLY A 291 -18.57 10.57 4.82
CA GLY A 291 -17.51 11.58 4.74
C GLY A 291 -17.26 12.39 6.03
N GLY A 292 -18.27 12.59 6.88
CA GLY A 292 -18.12 13.37 8.10
C GLY A 292 -17.40 12.60 9.20
N TYR A 293 -16.19 13.03 9.56
CA TYR A 293 -15.39 12.41 10.62
C TYR A 293 -15.60 13.14 11.96
N VAL A 294 -16.17 12.43 12.94
CA VAL A 294 -16.38 12.94 14.30
C VAL A 294 -15.60 12.04 15.26
N ASN A 295 -14.59 12.62 15.92
CA ASN A 295 -13.60 11.83 16.69
C ASN A 295 -14.21 11.08 17.89
N ASN A 296 -15.22 11.68 18.53
CA ASN A 296 -15.84 11.18 19.76
C ASN A 296 -17.28 10.67 19.53
N ASP A 297 -17.59 10.20 18.32
CA ASP A 297 -18.91 9.64 18.00
C ASP A 297 -19.11 8.30 18.74
N ASP A 298 -19.98 8.29 19.75
CA ASP A 298 -20.46 7.08 20.45
C ASP A 298 -21.97 6.85 20.15
N SER A 299 -22.38 7.02 18.90
CA SER A 299 -23.75 6.70 18.47
C SER A 299 -23.96 5.18 18.31
N TYR A 300 -25.20 4.78 17.96
CA TYR A 300 -25.52 3.42 17.55
C TYR A 300 -25.26 3.17 16.04
N ASP A 301 -24.75 4.15 15.31
CA ASP A 301 -24.47 4.00 13.87
C ASP A 301 -23.20 3.15 13.67
N TYR A 302 -23.39 1.92 13.19
CA TYR A 302 -22.33 0.97 12.88
C TYR A 302 -21.20 1.59 12.04
N LYS A 303 -21.55 2.44 11.05
CA LYS A 303 -20.60 3.01 10.10
C LYS A 303 -19.83 4.20 10.66
N ARG A 304 -20.25 4.80 11.77
CA ARG A 304 -19.64 6.01 12.37
C ARG A 304 -18.98 5.77 13.71
N ALA A 305 -19.68 5.05 14.58
CA ALA A 305 -19.33 4.95 15.99
C ALA A 305 -17.88 4.52 16.19
N HIS A 306 -17.20 5.20 17.11
CA HIS A 306 -15.79 5.05 17.41
C HIS A 306 -14.89 5.15 16.18
N ARG A 307 -15.23 6.06 15.26
CA ARG A 307 -14.45 6.43 14.07
C ARG A 307 -14.40 5.33 13.01
N PHE A 308 -15.42 4.48 12.93
CA PHE A 308 -15.44 3.38 11.97
C PHE A 308 -15.29 3.88 10.52
N ASN A 309 -15.78 5.08 10.21
CA ASN A 309 -15.67 5.69 8.89
C ASN A 309 -14.29 6.28 8.53
N TYR A 310 -13.24 6.12 9.35
CA TYR A 310 -11.94 6.79 9.17
C TYR A 310 -11.35 6.70 7.73
N HIS A 311 -11.63 5.61 7.02
CA HIS A 311 -11.23 5.40 5.63
C HIS A 311 -12.41 5.10 4.68
N ASN A 312 -13.63 5.49 5.03
CA ASN A 312 -14.83 5.28 4.23
C ASN A 312 -15.48 6.60 3.83
N GLY A 313 -14.68 7.57 3.37
CA GLY A 313 -15.19 8.86 2.91
C GLY A 313 -14.32 10.05 3.27
N PRO A 314 -13.74 10.14 4.50
CA PRO A 314 -12.88 11.25 4.88
C PRO A 314 -11.78 11.53 3.85
N GLU A 315 -11.44 12.80 3.70
CA GLU A 315 -10.46 13.30 2.75
C GLU A 315 -9.05 13.20 3.36
N TRP A 316 -8.14 12.49 2.70
CA TRP A 316 -6.77 12.31 3.17
C TRP A 316 -5.78 13.10 2.31
N LEU A 317 -4.95 13.90 2.97
CA LEU A 317 -4.07 14.88 2.32
C LEU A 317 -2.87 14.24 1.61
N TRP A 318 -2.21 13.24 2.20
CA TRP A 318 -0.98 12.66 1.65
C TRP A 318 -1.20 12.03 0.26
N LEU A 319 -2.40 11.54 -0.01
CA LEU A 319 -2.82 11.01 -1.30
C LEU A 319 -2.77 12.07 -2.40
N THR A 320 -3.03 13.34 -2.07
CA THR A 320 -2.94 14.44 -3.03
C THR A 320 -1.53 14.59 -3.59
N GLY A 321 -0.50 14.30 -2.79
CA GLY A 321 0.88 14.26 -3.26
C GLY A 321 1.10 13.21 -4.35
N TYR A 322 0.58 12.00 -4.17
CA TYR A 322 0.67 10.94 -5.18
C TYR A 322 -0.15 11.26 -6.43
N TYR A 323 -1.35 11.85 -6.27
CA TYR A 323 -2.15 12.32 -7.40
C TYR A 323 -1.43 13.37 -8.24
N ILE A 324 -0.84 14.39 -7.61
CA ILE A 324 -0.07 15.43 -8.30
C ILE A 324 1.13 14.81 -9.03
N ARG A 325 1.87 13.92 -8.37
CA ARG A 325 3.00 13.20 -8.99
C ARG A 325 2.55 12.43 -10.23
N ALA A 326 1.46 11.67 -10.15
CA ALA A 326 0.93 10.91 -11.28
C ALA A 326 0.50 11.82 -12.44
N LYS A 327 -0.23 12.92 -12.16
CA LYS A 327 -0.63 13.91 -13.17
C LYS A 327 0.58 14.51 -13.88
N LEU A 328 1.60 14.95 -13.13
CA LEU A 328 2.81 15.54 -13.69
C LEU A 328 3.59 14.54 -14.54
N TYR A 329 3.81 13.32 -14.01
CA TYR A 329 4.51 12.26 -14.72
C TYR A 329 3.85 11.97 -16.08
N TRP A 330 2.54 11.70 -16.09
CA TRP A 330 1.84 11.34 -17.32
C TRP A 330 1.66 12.51 -18.29
N SER A 331 1.48 13.73 -17.81
CA SER A 331 1.47 14.91 -18.69
C SER A 331 2.80 15.10 -19.42
N LYS A 332 3.93 14.74 -18.78
CA LYS A 332 5.25 14.76 -19.42
C LYS A 332 5.38 13.67 -20.48
N GLN A 333 4.85 12.47 -20.23
CA GLN A 333 4.91 11.34 -21.17
C GLN A 333 4.11 11.57 -22.46
N GLN A 334 3.11 12.45 -22.44
CA GLN A 334 2.33 12.81 -23.63
C GLN A 334 3.11 13.66 -24.64
N ASN A 335 4.30 14.16 -24.28
CA ASN A 335 5.15 14.99 -25.14
C ASN A 335 4.45 16.26 -25.72
N ASP A 336 3.38 16.73 -25.06
CA ASP A 336 2.67 17.97 -25.39
C ASP A 336 2.95 19.04 -24.33
N GLN A 337 3.66 20.09 -24.74
CA GLN A 337 4.04 21.22 -23.88
C GLN A 337 2.83 21.99 -23.33
N ASN A 338 1.72 22.06 -24.06
CA ASN A 338 0.52 22.74 -23.60
C ASN A 338 -0.16 21.93 -22.49
N ILE A 339 -0.27 20.61 -22.65
CA ILE A 339 -0.82 19.72 -21.62
C ILE A 339 0.02 19.76 -20.35
N LEU A 340 1.36 19.73 -20.48
CA LEU A 340 2.26 19.85 -19.33
C LEU A 340 2.10 21.20 -18.62
N LYS A 341 2.08 22.32 -19.36
CA LYS A 341 1.88 23.66 -18.77
C LYS A 341 0.54 23.79 -18.06
N GLN A 342 -0.54 23.30 -18.66
CA GLN A 342 -1.86 23.29 -18.04
C GLN A 342 -1.89 22.44 -16.77
N THR A 343 -1.27 21.25 -16.82
CA THR A 343 -1.16 20.35 -15.66
C THR A 343 -0.38 21.01 -14.53
N ILE A 344 0.77 21.63 -14.81
CA ILE A 344 1.55 22.37 -13.82
C ILE A 344 0.71 23.50 -13.20
N LYS A 345 -0.02 24.28 -14.01
CA LYS A 345 -0.91 25.35 -13.51
C LYS A 345 -1.99 24.80 -12.58
N HIS A 346 -2.61 23.69 -12.96
CA HIS A 346 -3.62 23.01 -12.15
C HIS A 346 -3.02 22.54 -10.80
N CYS A 347 -1.88 21.84 -10.83
CA CYS A 347 -1.22 21.35 -9.62
C CYS A 347 -0.80 22.49 -8.68
N LYS A 348 -0.30 23.61 -9.22
CA LYS A 348 0.02 24.82 -8.43
C LYS A 348 -1.23 25.38 -7.74
N LYS A 349 -2.34 25.52 -8.48
CA LYS A 349 -3.62 25.98 -7.91
C LYS A 349 -4.10 25.08 -6.77
N LEU A 350 -4.02 23.76 -6.97
CA LEU A 350 -4.40 22.79 -5.95
C LEU A 350 -3.52 22.90 -4.69
N LEU A 351 -2.20 23.03 -4.85
CA LEU A 351 -1.28 23.22 -3.72
C LEU A 351 -1.56 24.52 -2.97
N THR A 352 -1.78 25.64 -3.69
CA THR A 352 -2.13 26.92 -3.07
C THR A 352 -3.43 26.82 -2.27
N GLN A 353 -4.46 26.17 -2.83
CA GLN A 353 -5.73 25.96 -2.13
C GLN A 353 -5.50 25.15 -0.83
N LEU A 354 -4.71 24.08 -0.89
CA LEU A 354 -4.43 23.26 0.28
C LEU A 354 -3.63 24.02 1.33
N MET A 355 -2.62 24.81 0.93
CA MET A 355 -1.86 25.64 1.87
C MET A 355 -2.76 26.62 2.61
N ASN A 356 -3.69 27.28 1.92
CA ASN A 356 -4.63 28.24 2.51
C ASN A 356 -5.65 27.61 3.48
N LEU A 357 -5.73 26.28 3.57
CA LEU A 357 -6.59 25.60 4.56
C LEU A 357 -5.87 25.36 5.90
N PHE A 358 -4.53 25.40 5.90
CA PHE A 358 -3.71 25.07 7.07
C PHE A 358 -2.91 26.26 7.61
N TYR A 359 -2.93 27.39 6.91
CA TYR A 359 -2.50 28.71 7.36
C TYR A 359 -3.73 29.61 7.49
#